data_AF-A0AAC9F7W2-F1
#
_entry.id   AF-A0AAC9F7W2-F1
#
_cell.length_a   1.000
_cell.length_b   1.000
_cell.length_c   1.000
_cell.angle_alpha   90.00
_cell.angle_beta   90.00
_cell.angle_gamma   90.00
#
_symmetry.space_group_name_H-M   'P 1'
#
loop_
_entity.id
_entity.type
_entity.pdbx_description
1 polymer ?
#
loop_
_entity_poly.entity_id
_entity_poly.type
_entity_poly.pdbx_seq_one_letter_code
_entity_poly.pdbx_strand_id
1 'polypeptide(L)'
;MRSGPSLSDIGQLTLQKGQVVTLQAHNSAYSIISLVRNCKDELRQILNNHGAVLLRGFRAETPDILTVVVHSFGERPFQNQEETSPRTHLGEGVFTSTEYPNEHAIEFHNECSYQNQVPQFIFMHCMQAAKYGGYTRLASCGDILQQLPVALFNRFRQSGYIYERNYLPHTGLSWQQSLSLNSLDELKQYCDKENIELLVTDDHRIRTRQKRPCVAIHPDTGKALWLNHCLFFHNLSVPAEYRQSLGTQAQWQFPFDTRFGDGQAIDAPTMELVKRLYEQNAISVQWQPGDVLIFDNLSMAHARDSFEGERKLYLAMAKPVAWKDMEIHQDREVNA
;
A
#
# COMPACT_ATOMS: atom_id res chain seq x y z
N MET A 1 -5.53 -33.87 20.30
CA MET A 1 -4.59 -33.14 19.42
C MET A 1 -3.88 -32.14 20.30
N ARG A 2 -2.55 -32.20 20.42
CA ARG A 2 -1.83 -31.11 21.12
C ARG A 2 -1.91 -29.90 20.20
N SER A 3 -2.55 -28.83 20.65
CA SER A 3 -2.41 -27.51 20.03
C SER A 3 -0.91 -27.23 19.92
N GLY A 4 -0.46 -26.72 18.77
CA GLY A 4 0.90 -26.22 18.64
C GLY A 4 1.21 -25.14 19.68
N PRO A 5 2.48 -24.72 19.82
CA PRO A 5 2.81 -23.60 20.70
C PRO A 5 2.03 -22.35 20.29
N SER A 6 1.44 -21.63 21.25
CA SER A 6 0.79 -20.35 21.01
C SER A 6 1.83 -19.24 20.86
N LEU A 7 1.43 -18.10 20.28
CA LEU A 7 2.31 -16.91 20.18
C LEU A 7 2.90 -16.48 21.52
N SER A 8 2.17 -16.64 22.63
CA SER A 8 2.65 -16.31 23.98
C SER A 8 3.73 -17.26 24.50
N ASP A 9 3.80 -18.49 23.98
CA ASP A 9 4.80 -19.47 24.41
C ASP A 9 6.18 -19.15 23.78
N ILE A 10 6.18 -18.55 22.60
CA ILE A 10 7.37 -18.32 21.78
C ILE A 10 7.93 -16.90 21.89
N GLY A 11 7.14 -15.95 22.41
CA GLY A 11 7.56 -14.56 22.52
C GLY A 11 6.64 -13.68 23.33
N GLN A 12 7.10 -12.46 23.55
CA GLN A 12 6.35 -11.41 24.24
C GLN A 12 5.60 -10.56 23.21
N LEU A 13 4.30 -10.38 23.43
CA LEU A 13 3.45 -9.51 22.62
C LEU A 13 3.38 -8.10 23.23
N THR A 14 3.53 -7.08 22.40
CA THR A 14 3.30 -5.68 22.77
C THR A 14 2.44 -5.00 21.71
N LEU A 15 1.57 -4.07 22.10
CA LEU A 15 0.64 -3.39 21.20
C LEU A 15 0.93 -1.89 21.18
N GLN A 16 1.16 -1.33 19.99
CA GLN A 16 1.41 0.09 19.80
C GLN A 16 0.19 0.77 19.19
N LYS A 17 -0.35 1.78 19.90
CA LYS A 17 -1.55 2.56 19.52
C LYS A 17 -2.73 1.70 19.02
N GLY A 18 -2.93 0.51 19.58
CA GLY A 18 -4.07 -0.35 19.21
C GLY A 18 -3.95 -1.10 17.88
N GLN A 19 -2.90 -0.87 17.08
CA GLN A 19 -2.77 -1.44 15.72
C GLN A 19 -1.54 -2.34 15.54
N VAL A 20 -0.32 -1.85 15.81
CA VAL A 20 0.88 -2.65 15.52
C VAL A 20 1.20 -3.56 16.70
N VAL A 21 0.99 -4.87 16.52
CA VAL A 21 1.44 -5.88 17.49
C VAL A 21 2.88 -6.26 17.18
N THR A 22 3.79 -6.13 18.13
CA THR A 22 5.14 -6.70 18.02
C THR A 22 5.21 -8.00 18.83
N LEU A 23 5.57 -9.09 18.15
CA LEU A 23 5.98 -10.34 18.79
C LEU A 23 7.51 -10.37 18.85
N GLN A 24 8.03 -10.22 20.06
CA GLN A 24 9.46 -10.31 20.36
C GLN A 24 9.79 -11.76 20.76
N ALA A 25 10.65 -12.44 20.01
CA ALA A 25 11.05 -13.81 20.33
C ALA A 25 11.72 -13.91 21.70
N HIS A 26 11.37 -14.93 22.49
CA HIS A 26 12.10 -15.30 23.72
C HIS A 26 13.46 -15.93 23.40
N ASN A 27 13.58 -16.59 22.25
CA ASN A 27 14.79 -17.25 21.79
C ASN A 27 15.00 -16.98 20.29
N SER A 28 16.17 -16.45 19.93
CA SER A 28 16.51 -16.13 18.54
C SER A 28 16.77 -17.34 17.65
N ALA A 29 16.87 -18.54 18.22
CA ALA A 29 16.92 -19.79 17.47
C ALA A 29 15.56 -20.18 16.85
N TYR A 30 14.45 -19.54 17.26
CA TYR A 30 13.15 -19.83 16.66
C TYR A 30 13.10 -19.40 15.19
N SER A 31 12.76 -20.34 14.32
CA SER A 31 12.59 -20.09 12.89
C SER A 31 11.27 -19.36 12.65
N ILE A 32 11.36 -18.22 11.95
CA ILE A 32 10.18 -17.43 11.59
C ILE A 32 9.23 -18.19 10.66
N ILE A 33 9.77 -19.06 9.80
CA ILE A 33 8.98 -19.89 8.89
C ILE A 33 8.11 -20.88 9.68
N SER A 34 8.71 -21.53 10.67
CA SER A 34 7.99 -22.47 11.55
C SER A 34 6.93 -21.76 12.40
N LEU A 35 7.25 -20.57 12.93
CA LEU A 35 6.30 -19.71 13.62
C LEU A 35 5.09 -19.39 12.73
N VAL A 36 5.33 -18.81 11.55
CA VAL A 36 4.27 -18.41 10.63
C VAL A 36 3.40 -19.59 10.25
N ARG A 37 4.00 -20.75 9.97
CA ARG A 37 3.27 -21.98 9.63
C ARG A 37 2.37 -22.49 10.76
N ASN A 38 2.88 -22.52 11.98
CA ASN A 38 2.20 -23.13 13.13
C ASN A 38 1.17 -22.20 13.78
N CYS A 39 1.37 -20.89 13.68
CA CYS A 39 0.54 -19.88 14.34
C CYS A 39 -0.24 -18.99 13.34
N LYS A 40 -0.38 -19.41 12.07
CA LYS A 40 -1.04 -18.60 11.01
C LYS A 40 -2.42 -18.08 11.41
N ASP A 41 -3.22 -18.86 12.14
CA ASP A 41 -4.58 -18.49 12.51
C ASP A 41 -4.57 -17.43 13.63
N GLU A 42 -3.66 -17.53 14.60
CA GLU A 42 -3.43 -16.48 15.61
C GLU A 42 -2.91 -15.19 14.97
N LEU A 43 -1.99 -15.29 13.99
CA LEU A 43 -1.49 -14.14 13.24
C LEU A 43 -2.61 -13.47 12.43
N ARG A 44 -3.47 -14.23 11.75
CA ARG A 44 -4.65 -13.70 11.06
C ARG A 44 -5.63 -13.01 12.02
N GLN A 45 -5.83 -13.58 13.21
CA GLN A 45 -6.67 -12.95 14.23
C GLN A 45 -6.07 -11.60 14.70
N ILE A 46 -4.75 -11.51 14.85
CA ILE A 46 -4.07 -10.24 15.13
C ILE A 46 -4.30 -9.25 13.99
N LEU A 47 -4.14 -9.65 12.73
CA LEU A 47 -4.38 -8.77 11.58
C LEU A 47 -5.83 -8.28 11.51
N ASN A 48 -6.81 -9.14 11.76
CA ASN A 48 -8.22 -8.74 11.76
C ASN A 48 -8.56 -7.74 12.88
N ASN A 49 -7.90 -7.87 14.03
CA ASN A 49 -8.14 -7.04 15.21
C ASN A 49 -7.37 -5.72 15.17
N HIS A 50 -6.12 -5.75 14.71
CA HIS A 50 -5.14 -4.68 14.87
C HIS A 50 -4.47 -4.25 13.55
N GLY A 51 -4.65 -4.97 12.45
CA GLY A 51 -4.15 -4.57 11.13
C GLY A 51 -2.68 -4.90 10.85
N ALA A 52 -1.80 -5.02 11.84
CA ALA A 52 -0.38 -5.33 11.62
C ALA A 52 0.28 -6.16 12.72
N VAL A 53 1.24 -7.01 12.32
CA VAL A 53 2.11 -7.76 13.23
C VAL A 53 3.58 -7.70 12.78
N LEU A 54 4.46 -7.29 13.69
CA LEU A 54 5.91 -7.28 13.54
C LEU A 54 6.51 -8.47 14.27
N LEU A 55 7.23 -9.32 13.54
CA LEU A 55 7.95 -10.48 14.06
C LEU A 55 9.41 -10.10 14.23
N ARG A 56 9.88 -10.05 15.48
CA ARG A 56 11.22 -9.57 15.83
C ARG A 56 12.04 -10.59 16.60
N GLY A 57 13.34 -10.63 16.28
CA GLY A 57 14.31 -11.46 16.98
C GLY A 57 14.23 -12.94 16.63
N PHE A 58 13.61 -13.29 15.50
CA PHE A 58 13.56 -14.66 14.97
C PHE A 58 14.69 -14.91 13.97
N ARG A 59 15.05 -16.18 13.77
CA ARG A 59 16.02 -16.57 12.76
C ARG A 59 15.41 -16.48 11.36
N ALA A 60 16.00 -15.64 10.52
CA ALA A 60 15.77 -15.60 9.08
C ALA A 60 16.73 -16.59 8.38
N GLU A 61 16.19 -17.64 7.76
CA GLU A 61 16.99 -18.79 7.32
C GLU A 61 17.42 -18.75 5.84
N THR A 62 16.84 -17.86 5.02
CA THR A 62 17.11 -17.84 3.56
C THR A 62 17.08 -16.42 2.96
N PRO A 63 17.75 -16.21 1.80
CA PRO A 63 17.57 -15.01 0.98
C PRO A 63 16.13 -14.83 0.47
N ASP A 64 15.43 -15.93 0.16
CA ASP A 64 14.06 -15.95 -0.40
C ASP A 64 12.97 -16.03 0.69
N ILE A 65 13.27 -15.50 1.88
CA ILE A 65 12.44 -15.68 3.07
C ILE A 65 10.99 -15.24 2.88
N LEU A 66 10.76 -14.17 2.12
CA LEU A 66 9.40 -13.65 1.92
C LEU A 66 8.52 -14.62 1.14
N THR A 67 9.03 -15.27 0.09
CA THR A 67 8.23 -16.26 -0.64
C THR A 67 7.85 -17.42 0.28
N VAL A 68 8.80 -17.92 1.07
CA VAL A 68 8.54 -19.05 1.98
C VAL A 68 7.58 -18.65 3.12
N VAL A 69 7.68 -17.42 3.62
CA VAL A 69 6.77 -16.86 4.63
C VAL A 69 5.36 -16.72 4.07
N VAL A 70 5.19 -16.18 2.85
CA VAL A 70 3.88 -16.05 2.18
C VAL A 70 3.21 -17.41 2.06
N HIS A 71 3.92 -18.42 1.55
CA HIS A 71 3.41 -19.78 1.43
C HIS A 71 3.10 -20.41 2.80
N SER A 72 3.95 -20.17 3.81
CA SER A 72 3.73 -20.69 5.16
C SER A 72 2.53 -20.03 5.86
N PHE A 73 2.24 -18.78 5.51
CA PHE A 73 1.04 -18.07 5.93
C PHE A 73 -0.24 -18.59 5.25
N GLY A 74 -0.08 -19.43 4.21
CA GLY A 74 -1.17 -20.06 3.48
C GLY A 74 -1.66 -19.27 2.26
N GLU A 75 -0.86 -18.31 1.78
CA GLU A 75 -1.19 -17.47 0.64
C GLU A 75 -0.24 -17.72 -0.53
N ARG A 76 -0.51 -17.10 -1.68
CA ARG A 76 0.37 -17.09 -2.84
C ARG A 76 0.80 -15.66 -3.19
N PRO A 77 2.03 -15.45 -3.68
CA PRO A 77 2.48 -14.15 -4.12
C PRO A 77 1.59 -13.56 -5.22
N PHE A 78 1.19 -12.31 -5.05
CA PHE A 78 0.47 -11.50 -6.02
C PHE A 78 1.46 -10.72 -6.90
N GLN A 79 1.27 -10.79 -8.21
CA GLN A 79 2.07 -10.03 -9.17
C GLN A 79 1.35 -8.73 -9.53
N ASN A 80 2.03 -7.60 -9.32
CA ASN A 80 1.56 -6.29 -9.73
C ASN A 80 1.61 -6.17 -11.26
N GLN A 81 0.49 -5.82 -11.89
CA GLN A 81 0.38 -5.66 -13.34
C GLN A 81 0.49 -4.19 -13.81
N GLU A 82 0.46 -3.24 -12.88
CA GLU A 82 0.46 -1.80 -13.15
C GLU A 82 1.55 -1.11 -12.32
N GLU A 83 2.82 -1.37 -12.63
CA GLU A 83 3.95 -0.84 -11.87
C GLU A 83 4.08 0.68 -12.01
N THR A 84 4.23 1.36 -10.88
CA THR A 84 4.34 2.84 -10.81
C THR A 84 5.77 3.32 -10.61
N SER A 85 6.68 2.42 -10.24
CA SER A 85 8.06 2.73 -9.90
C SER A 85 8.99 1.59 -10.34
N PRO A 86 10.24 1.88 -10.75
CA PRO A 86 11.23 0.83 -10.96
C PRO A 86 11.42 -0.01 -9.70
N ARG A 87 11.46 -1.34 -9.87
CA ARG A 87 11.80 -2.29 -8.81
C ARG A 87 12.64 -3.42 -9.39
N THR A 88 13.52 -3.98 -8.58
CA THR A 88 14.26 -5.19 -8.94
C THR A 88 13.43 -6.41 -8.55
N HIS A 89 13.02 -7.21 -9.54
CA HIS A 89 12.34 -8.49 -9.30
C HIS A 89 13.36 -9.52 -8.81
N LEU A 90 13.11 -10.10 -7.63
CA LEU A 90 13.97 -11.13 -7.05
C LEU A 90 13.46 -12.55 -7.28
N GLY A 91 12.30 -12.69 -7.96
CA GLY A 91 11.64 -13.97 -8.25
C GLY A 91 10.36 -14.16 -7.42
N GLU A 92 9.43 -14.96 -7.95
CA GLU A 92 8.21 -15.44 -7.26
C GLU A 92 7.39 -14.37 -6.51
N GLY A 93 7.27 -13.15 -7.05
CA GLY A 93 6.47 -12.08 -6.44
C GLY A 93 7.15 -11.38 -5.24
N VAL A 94 8.47 -11.51 -5.12
CA VAL A 94 9.31 -10.73 -4.21
C VAL A 94 10.03 -9.62 -4.98
N PHE A 95 10.02 -8.43 -4.39
CA PHE A 95 10.57 -7.21 -4.98
C PHE A 95 11.46 -6.49 -3.98
N THR A 96 12.43 -5.71 -4.47
CA THR A 96 13.01 -4.63 -3.67
C THR A 96 11.93 -3.59 -3.37
N SER A 97 11.98 -2.96 -2.19
CA SER A 97 11.11 -1.81 -1.92
C SER A 97 11.36 -0.70 -2.94
N THR A 98 10.33 0.07 -3.29
CA THR A 98 10.37 1.17 -4.26
C THR A 98 11.68 1.96 -4.25
N GLU A 99 12.34 2.01 -5.41
CA GLU A 99 13.54 2.82 -5.62
C GLU A 99 13.10 4.30 -5.74
N TYR A 100 13.22 5.02 -4.63
CA TYR A 100 12.87 6.44 -4.50
C TYR A 100 13.96 7.16 -3.71
N PRO A 101 14.36 8.39 -4.09
CA PRO A 101 15.45 9.11 -3.44
C PRO A 101 15.31 9.12 -1.92
N ASN A 102 16.42 8.92 -1.21
CA ASN A 102 16.40 8.67 0.24
C ASN A 102 15.95 9.91 1.02
N GLU A 103 16.24 11.10 0.50
CA GLU A 103 15.89 12.42 1.04
C GLU A 103 14.39 12.73 0.98
N HIS A 104 13.61 11.98 0.20
CA HIS A 104 12.18 12.21 0.06
C HIS A 104 11.35 11.17 0.81
N ALA A 105 10.28 11.61 1.46
CA ALA A 105 9.29 10.70 2.02
C ALA A 105 8.40 10.12 0.90
N ILE A 106 7.91 8.91 1.11
CA ILE A 106 6.79 8.35 0.35
C ILE A 106 5.55 8.58 1.20
N GLU A 107 4.55 9.28 0.64
CA GLU A 107 3.31 9.60 1.35
C GLU A 107 2.41 8.37 1.57
N PHE A 108 1.44 8.49 2.47
CA PHE A 108 0.52 7.40 2.80
C PHE A 108 -0.33 6.95 1.61
N HIS A 109 -0.42 5.63 1.45
CA HIS A 109 -1.23 4.97 0.43
C HIS A 109 -1.55 3.53 0.82
N ASN A 110 -2.48 2.90 0.10
CA ASN A 110 -2.68 1.45 0.11
C ASN A 110 -2.12 0.87 -1.21
N GLU A 111 -1.30 -0.18 -1.13
CA GLU A 111 -0.59 -0.73 -2.29
C GLU A 111 -1.60 -1.22 -3.34
N CYS A 112 -1.38 -0.86 -4.61
CA CYS A 112 -2.23 -1.26 -5.75
C CYS A 112 -3.73 -0.88 -5.66
N SER A 113 -4.16 0.03 -4.77
CA SER A 113 -5.57 0.44 -4.65
C SER A 113 -6.13 1.18 -5.88
N TYR A 114 -5.29 1.48 -6.88
CA TYR A 114 -5.72 2.02 -8.17
C TYR A 114 -6.10 0.92 -9.18
N GLN A 115 -5.77 -0.34 -8.93
CA GLN A 115 -6.09 -1.50 -9.79
C GLN A 115 -7.49 -2.04 -9.46
N ASN A 116 -7.99 -2.97 -10.29
CA ASN A 116 -9.25 -3.67 -10.03
C ASN A 116 -9.18 -4.68 -8.87
N GLN A 117 -7.97 -5.14 -8.55
CA GLN A 117 -7.69 -6.02 -7.42
C GLN A 117 -6.64 -5.40 -6.51
N VAL A 118 -6.87 -5.48 -5.21
CA VAL A 118 -5.99 -4.95 -4.17
C VAL A 118 -5.42 -6.13 -3.39
N PRO A 119 -4.09 -6.27 -3.24
CA PRO A 119 -3.53 -7.31 -2.39
C PRO A 119 -3.91 -7.00 -0.94
N GLN A 120 -4.51 -7.95 -0.23
CA GLN A 120 -4.88 -7.75 1.17
C GLN A 120 -3.67 -7.80 2.09
N PHE A 121 -2.67 -8.66 1.81
CA PHE A 121 -1.52 -8.81 2.70
C PHE A 121 -0.25 -8.27 2.07
N ILE A 122 0.49 -7.48 2.84
CA ILE A 122 1.86 -7.07 2.55
C ILE A 122 2.79 -7.70 3.57
N PHE A 123 3.87 -8.27 3.06
CA PHE A 123 4.96 -8.82 3.84
C PHE A 123 6.21 -8.01 3.54
N MET A 124 6.86 -7.47 4.57
CA MET A 124 8.12 -6.75 4.43
C MET A 124 9.19 -7.42 5.28
N HIS A 125 10.38 -7.63 4.72
CA HIS A 125 11.53 -8.18 5.44
C HIS A 125 12.68 -7.18 5.45
N CYS A 126 13.20 -6.88 6.64
CA CYS A 126 14.33 -5.99 6.82
C CYS A 126 15.66 -6.74 6.75
N MET A 127 16.32 -6.68 5.59
CA MET A 127 17.68 -7.16 5.44
C MET A 127 18.68 -6.19 6.08
N GLN A 128 18.48 -4.89 5.87
CA GLN A 128 19.33 -3.83 6.40
C GLN A 128 18.49 -2.60 6.73
N ALA A 129 18.52 -2.20 8.00
CA ALA A 129 17.87 -0.97 8.45
C ALA A 129 18.74 0.25 8.10
N ALA A 130 18.09 1.38 7.81
CA ALA A 130 18.79 2.65 7.61
C ALA A 130 19.50 3.10 8.88
N LYS A 131 20.54 3.94 8.74
CA LYS A 131 21.24 4.52 9.89
C LYS A 131 20.34 5.48 10.66
N TYR A 132 19.58 6.32 9.94
CA TYR A 132 18.61 7.25 10.49
C TYR A 132 17.35 7.28 9.62
N GLY A 133 16.17 7.35 10.24
CA GLY A 133 14.89 7.41 9.54
C GLY A 133 14.55 6.12 8.80
N GLY A 134 13.84 6.24 7.67
CA GLY A 134 13.54 5.10 6.78
C GLY A 134 12.52 4.12 7.35
N TYR A 135 11.81 4.55 8.38
CA TYR A 135 10.76 3.77 8.99
C TYR A 135 9.61 3.56 8.01
N THR A 136 9.00 2.38 8.08
CA THR A 136 7.69 2.18 7.47
C THR A 136 6.67 2.73 8.45
N ARG A 137 5.89 3.72 8.03
CA ARG A 137 4.82 4.29 8.85
C ARG A 137 3.52 3.65 8.45
N LEU A 138 2.69 3.28 9.42
CA LEU A 138 1.37 2.69 9.21
C LEU A 138 0.30 3.59 9.83
N ALA A 139 -0.87 3.66 9.22
CA ALA A 139 -2.03 4.39 9.75
C ALA A 139 -3.32 3.61 9.48
N SER A 140 -4.19 3.53 10.50
CA SER A 140 -5.46 2.82 10.42
C SER A 140 -6.45 3.51 9.48
N CYS A 141 -6.84 2.81 8.42
CA CYS A 141 -7.85 3.28 7.47
C CYS A 141 -9.24 3.41 8.12
N GLY A 142 -9.53 2.62 9.16
CA GLY A 142 -10.77 2.75 9.93
C GLY A 142 -10.79 4.02 10.79
N ASP A 143 -9.70 4.30 11.50
CA ASP A 143 -9.60 5.46 12.40
C ASP A 143 -9.63 6.77 11.61
N ILE A 144 -8.98 6.79 10.43
CA ILE A 144 -9.03 7.93 9.51
C ILE A 144 -10.46 8.13 8.99
N LEU A 145 -11.16 7.06 8.61
CA LEU A 145 -12.52 7.16 8.09
C LEU A 145 -13.47 7.80 9.11
N GLN A 146 -13.37 7.41 10.40
CA GLN A 146 -14.17 7.98 11.50
C GLN A 146 -13.88 9.47 11.74
N GLN A 147 -12.66 9.91 11.46
CA GLN A 147 -12.25 11.31 11.65
C GLN A 147 -12.56 12.20 10.44
N LEU A 148 -12.97 11.64 9.30
CA LEU A 148 -13.29 12.44 8.11
C LEU A 148 -14.59 13.23 8.34
N PRO A 149 -14.62 14.53 7.96
CA PRO A 149 -15.86 15.29 7.97
C PRO A 149 -16.94 14.60 7.13
N VAL A 150 -18.16 14.50 7.65
CA VAL A 150 -19.30 13.80 7.02
C VAL A 150 -19.52 14.23 5.57
N ALA A 151 -19.39 15.52 5.27
CA ALA A 151 -19.53 16.04 3.90
C ALA A 151 -18.46 15.47 2.96
N LEU A 152 -17.21 15.38 3.42
CA LEU A 152 -16.10 14.84 2.64
C LEU A 152 -16.19 13.32 2.49
N PHE A 153 -16.57 12.61 3.56
CA PHE A 153 -16.90 11.19 3.50
C PHE A 153 -17.97 10.90 2.45
N ASN A 154 -19.10 11.61 2.50
CA ASN A 154 -20.19 11.41 1.55
C ASN A 154 -19.76 11.72 0.12
N ARG A 155 -18.94 12.75 -0.08
CA ARG A 155 -18.39 13.10 -1.38
C ARG A 155 -17.56 11.95 -1.96
N PHE A 156 -16.57 11.45 -1.22
CA PHE A 156 -15.73 10.33 -1.66
C PHE A 156 -16.49 9.01 -1.79
N ARG A 157 -17.46 8.75 -0.93
CA ARG A 157 -18.34 7.57 -1.01
C ARG A 157 -19.18 7.59 -2.29
N GLN A 158 -19.74 8.74 -2.65
CA GLN A 158 -20.60 8.85 -3.84
C GLN A 158 -19.81 8.86 -5.14
N SER A 159 -18.73 9.64 -5.20
CA SER A 159 -17.98 9.79 -6.45
C SER A 159 -16.87 8.76 -6.62
N GLY A 160 -16.26 8.27 -5.54
CA GLY A 160 -14.91 7.67 -5.59
C GLY A 160 -13.85 8.73 -5.93
N TYR A 161 -12.73 8.26 -6.49
CA TYR A 161 -11.68 9.10 -7.05
C TYR A 161 -11.29 8.66 -8.46
N ILE A 162 -10.68 9.57 -9.21
CA ILE A 162 -9.96 9.27 -10.46
C ILE A 162 -8.47 9.30 -10.15
N TYR A 163 -7.77 8.23 -10.54
CA TYR A 163 -6.33 8.19 -10.68
C TYR A 163 -5.98 8.47 -12.14
N GLU A 164 -5.21 9.53 -12.39
CA GLU A 164 -4.69 9.89 -13.70
C GLU A 164 -3.19 9.62 -13.74
N ARG A 165 -2.73 8.97 -14.82
CA ARG A 165 -1.30 8.79 -15.09
C ARG A 165 -0.96 9.33 -16.46
N ASN A 166 0.00 10.24 -16.50
CA ASN A 166 0.61 10.75 -17.72
C ASN A 166 1.95 10.03 -17.92
N TYR A 167 2.10 9.31 -19.02
CA TYR A 167 3.37 8.66 -19.35
C TYR A 167 4.30 9.68 -20.02
N LEU A 168 5.11 10.34 -19.21
CA LEU A 168 5.98 11.42 -19.63
C LEU A 168 7.35 10.89 -20.08
N PRO A 169 7.93 11.41 -21.17
CA PRO A 169 9.30 11.07 -21.56
C PRO A 169 10.29 11.30 -20.41
N HIS A 170 11.18 10.33 -20.19
CA HIS A 170 12.27 10.40 -19.20
C HIS A 170 11.84 10.59 -17.74
N THR A 171 10.55 10.44 -17.41
CA THR A 171 10.03 10.56 -16.04
C THR A 171 9.32 9.28 -15.63
N GLY A 172 9.88 8.55 -14.67
CA GLY A 172 9.32 7.28 -14.22
C GLY A 172 9.34 6.19 -15.31
N LEU A 173 8.44 5.21 -15.19
CA LEU A 173 8.30 4.11 -16.15
C LEU A 173 7.47 4.54 -17.38
N SER A 174 7.89 4.09 -18.56
CA SER A 174 7.04 4.16 -19.75
C SER A 174 5.82 3.26 -19.61
N TRP A 175 4.80 3.42 -20.46
CA TRP A 175 3.62 2.54 -20.43
C TRP A 175 3.99 1.09 -20.78
N GLN A 176 4.96 0.88 -21.69
CA GLN A 176 5.46 -0.45 -22.03
C GLN A 176 6.08 -1.13 -20.81
N GLN A 177 6.92 -0.40 -20.06
CA GLN A 177 7.56 -0.94 -18.86
C GLN A 177 6.53 -1.17 -17.75
N SER A 178 5.66 -0.18 -17.50
CA SER A 178 4.66 -0.20 -16.44
C SER A 178 3.65 -1.34 -16.57
N LEU A 179 3.25 -1.67 -17.79
CA LEU A 179 2.18 -2.65 -18.07
C LEU A 179 2.74 -3.94 -18.70
N SER A 180 4.06 -3.97 -18.98
CA SER A 180 4.73 -5.05 -19.71
C SER A 180 4.09 -5.33 -21.08
N LEU A 181 3.77 -4.26 -21.83
CA LEU A 181 3.10 -4.31 -23.14
C LEU A 181 4.01 -3.77 -24.25
N ASN A 182 3.86 -4.26 -25.47
CA ASN A 182 4.73 -3.93 -26.60
C ASN A 182 4.02 -3.17 -27.73
N SER A 183 2.69 -3.06 -27.72
CA SER A 183 1.93 -2.38 -28.77
C SER A 183 0.76 -1.54 -28.25
N LEU A 184 0.32 -0.55 -29.05
CA LEU A 184 -0.87 0.25 -28.73
C LEU A 184 -2.16 -0.58 -28.74
N ASP A 185 -2.22 -1.65 -29.53
CA ASP A 185 -3.39 -2.53 -29.57
C ASP A 185 -3.48 -3.39 -28.30
N GLU A 186 -2.34 -3.90 -27.81
CA GLU A 186 -2.27 -4.54 -26.49
C GLU A 186 -2.68 -3.56 -25.38
N LEU A 187 -2.22 -2.30 -25.45
CA LEU A 187 -2.59 -1.26 -24.48
C LEU A 187 -4.10 -1.01 -24.47
N LYS A 188 -4.73 -0.86 -25.65
CA LYS A 188 -6.18 -0.68 -25.76
C LYS A 188 -6.94 -1.87 -25.17
N GLN A 189 -6.54 -3.09 -25.54
CA GLN A 189 -7.17 -4.31 -25.01
C GLN A 189 -7.06 -4.42 -23.48
N TYR A 190 -5.89 -4.07 -22.94
CA TYR A 190 -5.68 -4.01 -21.50
C TYR A 190 -6.59 -2.97 -20.84
N CYS A 191 -6.63 -1.76 -21.40
CA CYS A 191 -7.46 -0.68 -20.87
C CYS A 191 -8.95 -1.02 -20.90
N ASP A 192 -9.45 -1.61 -21.98
CA ASP A 192 -10.83 -2.07 -22.10
C ASP A 192 -11.16 -3.14 -21.04
N LYS A 193 -10.28 -4.13 -20.87
CA LYS A 193 -10.44 -5.20 -19.88
C LYS A 193 -10.46 -4.68 -18.44
N GLU A 194 -9.56 -3.74 -18.12
CA GLU A 194 -9.37 -3.24 -16.76
C GLU A 194 -10.20 -1.98 -16.44
N ASN A 195 -11.13 -1.59 -17.32
CA ASN A 195 -11.96 -0.39 -17.18
C ASN A 195 -11.13 0.88 -16.96
N ILE A 196 -10.15 1.09 -17.84
CA ILE A 196 -9.23 2.23 -17.85
C ILE A 196 -9.54 3.08 -19.07
N GLU A 197 -9.84 4.36 -18.86
CA GLU A 197 -9.96 5.33 -19.95
C GLU A 197 -8.56 5.61 -20.51
N LEU A 198 -8.39 5.44 -21.82
CA LEU A 198 -7.14 5.68 -22.54
C LEU A 198 -7.27 6.91 -23.45
N LEU A 199 -6.41 7.88 -23.24
CA LEU A 199 -6.22 9.02 -24.13
C LEU A 199 -4.85 8.90 -24.82
N VAL A 200 -4.87 8.89 -26.15
CA VAL A 200 -3.68 8.99 -27.00
C VAL A 200 -3.80 10.28 -27.79
N THR A 201 -2.83 11.18 -27.63
CA THR A 201 -2.79 12.46 -28.36
C THR A 201 -2.09 12.32 -29.71
N ASP A 202 -2.28 13.30 -30.59
CA ASP A 202 -1.65 13.33 -31.93
C ASP A 202 -0.11 13.33 -31.88
N ASP A 203 0.47 13.85 -30.80
CA ASP A 203 1.91 13.81 -30.53
C ASP A 203 2.35 12.56 -29.74
N HIS A 204 1.53 11.50 -29.77
CA HIS A 204 1.78 10.20 -29.15
C HIS A 204 1.98 10.21 -27.63
N ARG A 205 1.48 11.23 -26.93
CA ARG A 205 1.39 11.18 -25.46
C ARG A 205 0.26 10.25 -25.06
N ILE A 206 0.51 9.49 -23.99
CA ILE A 206 -0.44 8.53 -23.45
C ILE A 206 -0.81 8.96 -22.04
N ARG A 207 -2.12 8.97 -21.80
CA ARG A 207 -2.71 9.16 -20.48
C ARG A 207 -3.71 8.04 -20.21
N THR A 208 -3.66 7.52 -19.00
CA THR A 208 -4.69 6.61 -18.49
C THR A 208 -5.44 7.27 -17.33
N ARG A 209 -6.74 6.99 -17.25
CA ARG A 209 -7.62 7.42 -16.16
C ARG A 209 -8.42 6.26 -15.62
N GLN A 210 -8.40 6.09 -14.31
CA GLN A 210 -9.06 4.97 -13.64
C GLN A 210 -9.93 5.50 -12.51
N LYS A 211 -11.22 5.20 -12.55
CA LYS A 211 -12.14 5.52 -11.46
C LYS A 211 -12.18 4.35 -10.48
N ARG A 212 -11.95 4.63 -9.19
CA ARG A 212 -11.98 3.63 -8.11
C ARG A 212 -12.73 4.16 -6.88
N PRO A 213 -13.31 3.29 -6.03
CA PRO A 213 -13.84 3.70 -4.75
C PRO A 213 -12.74 4.26 -3.83
N CYS A 214 -13.11 5.14 -2.90
CA CYS A 214 -12.23 5.61 -1.81
C CYS A 214 -12.56 4.99 -0.45
N VAL A 215 -13.71 4.34 -0.38
CA VAL A 215 -14.24 3.72 0.83
C VAL A 215 -14.65 2.30 0.49
N ALA A 216 -14.33 1.36 1.38
CA ALA A 216 -14.56 -0.06 1.17
C ALA A 216 -15.11 -0.72 2.44
N ILE A 217 -15.73 -1.89 2.31
CA ILE A 217 -16.03 -2.79 3.43
C ILE A 217 -15.02 -3.93 3.40
N HIS A 218 -14.32 -4.14 4.51
CA HIS A 218 -13.38 -5.23 4.65
C HIS A 218 -14.10 -6.58 4.52
N PRO A 219 -13.67 -7.50 3.64
CA PRO A 219 -14.40 -8.74 3.36
C PRO A 219 -14.43 -9.69 4.57
N ASP A 220 -13.32 -9.80 5.30
CA ASP A 220 -13.25 -10.72 6.45
C ASP A 220 -13.81 -10.13 7.77
N THR A 221 -13.75 -8.80 7.97
CA THR A 221 -14.12 -8.17 9.27
C THR A 221 -15.39 -7.33 9.20
N GLY A 222 -15.87 -6.98 8.00
CA GLY A 222 -17.05 -6.13 7.80
C GLY A 222 -16.84 -4.66 8.17
N LYS A 223 -15.64 -4.24 8.57
CA LYS A 223 -15.32 -2.85 8.93
C LYS A 223 -15.31 -1.95 7.70
N ALA A 224 -15.78 -0.71 7.83
CA ALA A 224 -15.64 0.31 6.80
C ALA A 224 -14.23 0.92 6.83
N LEU A 225 -13.65 1.18 5.66
CA LEU A 225 -12.24 1.54 5.50
C LEU A 225 -12.05 2.73 4.55
N TRP A 226 -11.15 3.65 4.91
CA TRP A 226 -10.56 4.63 3.99
C TRP A 226 -9.44 3.98 3.15
N LEU A 227 -9.79 3.37 2.02
CA LEU A 227 -8.89 2.56 1.18
C LEU A 227 -8.67 3.26 -0.18
N ASN A 228 -7.48 3.83 -0.40
CA ASN A 228 -7.18 4.54 -1.65
C ASN A 228 -5.69 4.91 -1.82
N HIS A 229 -5.40 5.53 -2.96
CA HIS A 229 -4.08 6.08 -3.31
C HIS A 229 -4.11 7.60 -3.52
N CYS A 230 -5.11 8.29 -2.96
CA CYS A 230 -5.37 9.70 -3.27
C CYS A 230 -4.19 10.58 -2.91
N LEU A 231 -3.66 10.47 -1.68
CA LEU A 231 -2.61 11.36 -1.19
C LEU A 231 -1.30 11.21 -1.97
N PHE A 232 -0.75 10.00 -2.07
CA PHE A 232 0.59 9.83 -2.63
C PHE A 232 0.72 10.30 -4.08
N PHE A 233 -0.30 10.09 -4.91
CA PHE A 233 -0.28 10.49 -6.32
C PHE A 233 -0.99 11.81 -6.64
N HIS A 234 -1.43 12.57 -5.62
CA HIS A 234 -1.98 13.89 -5.87
C HIS A 234 -0.87 14.88 -6.27
N ASN A 235 -1.13 15.76 -7.24
CA ASN A 235 -0.13 16.77 -7.64
C ASN A 235 0.33 17.65 -6.45
N LEU A 236 -0.51 17.82 -5.44
CA LEU A 236 -0.19 18.65 -4.27
C LEU A 236 0.76 18.01 -3.26
N SER A 237 1.06 16.72 -3.43
CA SER A 237 2.11 16.02 -2.67
C SER A 237 3.51 16.32 -3.22
N VAL A 238 3.59 16.97 -4.38
CA VAL A 238 4.84 17.49 -4.94
C VAL A 238 5.17 18.86 -4.33
N PRO A 239 6.46 19.14 -3.98
CA PRO A 239 6.86 20.41 -3.39
C PRO A 239 6.36 21.64 -4.17
N ALA A 240 5.94 22.68 -3.44
CA ALA A 240 5.36 23.89 -4.01
C ALA A 240 6.27 24.57 -5.05
N GLU A 241 7.57 24.64 -4.76
CA GLU A 241 8.59 25.21 -5.64
C GLU A 241 8.63 24.50 -7.00
N TYR A 242 8.59 23.17 -6.99
CA TYR A 242 8.55 22.38 -8.23
C TYR A 242 7.25 22.66 -8.99
N ARG A 243 6.09 22.61 -8.32
CA ARG A 243 4.79 22.90 -8.97
C ARG A 243 4.73 24.30 -9.60
N GLN A 244 5.31 25.31 -8.96
CA GLN A 244 5.33 26.67 -9.46
C GLN A 244 6.24 26.83 -10.70
N SER A 245 7.25 25.96 -10.85
CA SER A 245 8.16 25.98 -12.01
C SER A 245 7.52 25.45 -13.31
N LEU A 246 6.42 24.69 -13.22
CA LEU A 246 5.77 23.99 -14.33
C LEU A 246 4.91 24.89 -15.27
N GLY A 247 4.60 26.13 -14.85
CA GLY A 247 3.83 27.07 -15.67
C GLY A 247 2.39 26.61 -15.99
N THR A 248 1.78 27.15 -17.06
CA THR A 248 0.33 27.01 -17.36
C THR A 248 -0.08 25.69 -18.00
N GLN A 249 0.87 24.83 -18.41
CA GLN A 249 0.59 23.50 -18.97
C GLN A 249 0.62 22.37 -17.92
N ALA A 250 0.53 22.71 -16.63
CA ALA A 250 0.68 21.80 -15.49
C ALA A 250 -0.08 20.46 -15.61
N GLN A 251 -1.25 20.44 -16.27
CA GLN A 251 -2.07 19.23 -16.43
C GLN A 251 -1.38 18.05 -17.17
N TRP A 252 -0.36 18.31 -17.98
CA TRP A 252 0.43 17.28 -18.68
C TRP A 252 1.83 17.13 -18.11
N GLN A 253 2.14 17.83 -17.02
CA GLN A 253 3.51 17.87 -16.49
C GLN A 253 3.68 17.05 -15.22
N PHE A 254 2.58 16.71 -14.54
CA PHE A 254 2.63 15.74 -13.46
C PHE A 254 2.47 14.32 -14.01
N PRO A 255 3.36 13.37 -13.66
CA PRO A 255 3.24 11.98 -14.08
C PRO A 255 1.99 11.30 -13.48
N PHE A 256 1.53 11.80 -12.33
CA PHE A 256 0.33 11.32 -11.65
C PHE A 256 -0.50 12.50 -11.13
N ASP A 257 -1.82 12.32 -11.09
CA ASP A 257 -2.74 13.22 -10.39
C ASP A 257 -3.94 12.43 -9.85
N THR A 258 -4.59 12.95 -8.82
CA THR A 258 -5.83 12.36 -8.28
C THR A 258 -6.92 13.41 -8.15
N ARG A 259 -8.16 13.00 -8.44
CA ARG A 259 -9.33 13.89 -8.51
C ARG A 259 -10.54 13.22 -7.86
N PHE A 260 -11.57 13.99 -7.54
CA PHE A 260 -12.86 13.38 -7.23
C PHE A 260 -13.34 12.54 -8.43
N GLY A 261 -14.14 11.51 -8.16
CA GLY A 261 -14.55 10.57 -9.19
C GLY A 261 -15.54 11.11 -10.24
N ASP A 262 -15.89 12.40 -10.16
CA ASP A 262 -16.58 13.17 -11.19
C ASP A 262 -15.63 14.09 -11.99
N GLY A 263 -14.32 14.01 -11.75
CA GLY A 263 -13.28 14.78 -12.44
C GLY A 263 -12.95 16.14 -11.80
N GLN A 264 -13.70 16.59 -10.80
CA GLN A 264 -13.39 17.84 -10.10
C GLN A 264 -12.08 17.70 -9.32
N ALA A 265 -11.30 18.79 -9.27
CA ALA A 265 -10.06 18.83 -8.49
C ALA A 265 -10.35 18.67 -6.99
N ILE A 266 -9.46 17.98 -6.29
CA ILE A 266 -9.46 17.97 -4.83
C ILE A 266 -8.65 19.20 -4.38
N ASP A 267 -9.27 20.05 -3.57
CA ASP A 267 -8.64 21.31 -3.17
C ASP A 267 -7.50 21.11 -2.14
N ALA A 268 -6.65 22.13 -2.00
CA ALA A 268 -5.52 22.07 -1.08
C ALA A 268 -5.93 21.89 0.39
N PRO A 269 -6.94 22.61 0.93
CA PRO A 269 -7.40 22.38 2.30
C PRO A 269 -7.85 20.94 2.56
N THR A 270 -8.49 20.28 1.60
CA THR A 270 -8.89 18.87 1.68
C THR A 270 -7.67 17.96 1.73
N MET A 271 -6.70 18.14 0.82
CA MET A 271 -5.49 17.31 0.81
C MET A 271 -4.65 17.50 2.08
N GLU A 272 -4.54 18.74 2.59
CA GLU A 272 -3.88 19.03 3.85
C GLU A 272 -4.60 18.37 5.04
N LEU A 273 -5.94 18.37 5.05
CA LEU A 273 -6.72 17.66 6.06
C LEU A 273 -6.43 16.16 6.02
N VAL A 274 -6.51 15.53 4.84
CA VAL A 274 -6.22 14.10 4.67
C VAL A 274 -4.81 13.77 5.15
N LYS A 275 -3.81 14.57 4.75
CA LYS A 275 -2.43 14.40 5.23
C LYS A 275 -2.33 14.51 6.75
N ARG A 276 -2.96 15.52 7.38
CA ARG A 276 -2.96 15.65 8.85
C ARG A 276 -3.59 14.45 9.54
N LEU A 277 -4.68 13.90 9.02
CA LEU A 277 -5.33 12.71 9.58
C LEU A 277 -4.40 11.50 9.53
N TYR A 278 -3.71 11.26 8.41
CA TYR A 278 -2.69 10.20 8.34
C TYR A 278 -1.57 10.42 9.37
N GLU A 279 -1.02 11.63 9.45
CA GLU A 279 0.08 11.96 10.36
C GLU A 279 -0.29 11.78 11.84
N GLN A 280 -1.51 12.18 12.25
CA GLN A 280 -2.01 12.01 13.62
C GLN A 280 -2.14 10.53 14.02
N ASN A 281 -2.58 9.70 13.07
CA ASN A 281 -2.83 8.27 13.28
C ASN A 281 -1.59 7.40 12.98
N ALA A 282 -0.47 8.01 12.58
CA ALA A 282 0.72 7.27 12.19
C ALA A 282 1.41 6.54 13.35
N ILE A 283 1.93 5.35 13.03
CA ILE A 283 2.77 4.51 13.88
C ILE A 283 4.01 4.15 13.07
N SER A 284 5.20 4.42 13.62
CA SER A 284 6.47 4.14 12.93
C SER A 284 7.02 2.78 13.32
N VAL A 285 7.22 1.90 12.34
CA VAL A 285 7.94 0.64 12.50
C VAL A 285 9.44 0.93 12.43
N GLN A 286 10.08 0.95 13.59
CA GLN A 286 11.52 1.12 13.70
C GLN A 286 12.23 -0.19 13.39
N TRP A 287 12.77 -0.30 12.18
CA TRP A 287 13.36 -1.53 11.66
C TRP A 287 14.61 -2.02 12.40
N GLN A 288 14.69 -3.34 12.59
CA GLN A 288 15.90 -4.07 12.94
C GLN A 288 16.19 -5.14 11.86
N PRO A 289 17.46 -5.46 11.59
CA PRO A 289 17.81 -6.56 10.70
C PRO A 289 17.14 -7.88 11.13
N GLY A 290 16.53 -8.58 10.19
CA GLY A 290 15.78 -9.82 10.40
C GLY A 290 14.31 -9.64 10.76
N ASP A 291 13.84 -8.41 11.00
CA ASP A 291 12.42 -8.16 11.22
C ASP A 291 11.58 -8.55 10.00
N VAL A 292 10.41 -9.13 10.26
CA VAL A 292 9.37 -9.30 9.26
C VAL A 292 8.08 -8.65 9.74
N LEU A 293 7.57 -7.71 8.96
CA LEU A 293 6.27 -7.08 9.16
C LEU A 293 5.26 -7.74 8.23
N ILE A 294 4.11 -8.12 8.78
CA ILE A 294 2.93 -8.55 8.04
C ILE A 294 1.83 -7.55 8.36
N PHE A 295 1.18 -6.98 7.35
CA PHE A 295 0.05 -6.10 7.58
C PHE A 295 -1.05 -6.29 6.56
N ASP A 296 -2.27 -5.99 6.99
CA ASP A 296 -3.46 -5.94 6.16
C ASP A 296 -3.50 -4.58 5.43
N ASN A 297 -3.18 -4.59 4.14
CA ASN A 297 -3.16 -3.45 3.23
C ASN A 297 -4.53 -2.79 3.04
N LEU A 298 -5.63 -3.51 3.31
CA LEU A 298 -6.96 -2.92 3.23
C LEU A 298 -7.19 -2.04 4.46
N SER A 299 -6.75 -2.52 5.63
CA SER A 299 -6.96 -1.85 6.92
C SER A 299 -5.89 -0.82 7.27
N MET A 300 -4.69 -0.94 6.70
CA MET A 300 -3.54 -0.09 7.02
C MET A 300 -2.99 0.55 5.76
N ALA A 301 -3.00 1.88 5.73
CA ALA A 301 -2.20 2.64 4.76
C ALA A 301 -0.76 2.74 5.25
N HIS A 302 0.21 2.76 4.34
CA HIS A 302 1.63 2.84 4.66
C HIS A 302 2.35 3.98 3.94
N ALA A 303 3.42 4.45 4.57
CA ALA A 303 4.30 5.51 4.10
C ALA A 303 5.76 5.13 4.39
N ARG A 304 6.71 5.89 3.84
CA ARG A 304 8.15 5.74 4.14
C ARG A 304 8.72 7.09 4.54
N ASP A 305 9.36 7.17 5.70
CA ASP A 305 10.15 8.35 6.05
C ASP A 305 11.37 8.50 5.13
N SER A 306 11.85 9.74 5.00
CA SER A 306 13.20 9.99 4.48
C SER A 306 14.26 9.32 5.36
N PHE A 307 15.44 9.06 4.80
CA PHE A 307 16.49 8.35 5.53
C PHE A 307 17.90 8.67 5.05
N GLU A 308 18.87 8.31 5.89
CA GLU A 308 20.30 8.40 5.58
C GLU A 308 20.98 7.03 5.61
N GLY A 309 21.96 6.87 4.72
CA GLY A 309 22.74 5.65 4.57
C GLY A 309 22.03 4.59 3.71
N GLU A 310 22.47 3.34 3.86
CA GLU A 310 21.92 2.21 3.12
C GLU A 310 20.71 1.62 3.83
N ARG A 311 19.72 1.19 3.04
CA ARG A 311 18.49 0.57 3.52
C ARG A 311 18.07 -0.50 2.53
N LYS A 312 17.82 -1.72 3.02
CA LYS A 312 17.39 -2.85 2.18
C LYS A 312 16.21 -3.55 2.81
N LEU A 313 15.02 -3.24 2.30
CA LEU A 313 13.78 -3.96 2.60
C LEU A 313 13.33 -4.72 1.35
N TYR A 314 12.87 -5.94 1.56
CA TYR A 314 12.15 -6.71 0.55
C TYR A 314 10.66 -6.65 0.83
N LEU A 315 9.85 -6.79 -0.22
CA LEU A 315 8.39 -6.76 -0.13
C LEU A 315 7.79 -7.90 -0.96
N ALA A 316 6.73 -8.51 -0.42
CA ALA A 316 5.84 -9.42 -1.15
C ALA A 316 4.38 -9.04 -0.87
N MET A 317 3.53 -9.24 -1.87
CA MET A 317 2.09 -9.00 -1.82
C MET A 317 1.35 -10.33 -1.92
N ALA A 318 0.18 -10.46 -1.31
CA ALA A 318 -0.61 -11.69 -1.41
C ALA A 318 -2.12 -11.43 -1.26
N LYS A 319 -2.92 -12.45 -1.59
CA LYS A 319 -4.38 -12.49 -1.49
C LYS A 319 -5.05 -11.29 -2.20
N PRO A 320 -5.09 -11.26 -3.54
CA PRO A 320 -5.79 -10.21 -4.27
C PRO A 320 -7.30 -10.26 -3.99
N VAL A 321 -7.88 -9.11 -3.67
CA VAL A 321 -9.32 -8.92 -3.42
C VAL A 321 -9.87 -7.95 -4.47
N ALA A 322 -10.95 -8.32 -5.14
CA ALA A 322 -11.58 -7.44 -6.13
C ALA A 322 -12.44 -6.38 -5.45
N TRP A 323 -12.52 -5.18 -6.04
CA TRP A 323 -13.35 -4.09 -5.49
C TRP A 323 -14.82 -4.47 -5.27
N LYS A 324 -15.38 -5.32 -6.16
CA LYS A 324 -16.76 -5.82 -6.05
C LYS A 324 -17.03 -6.59 -4.75
N ASP A 325 -16.01 -7.21 -4.17
CA ASP A 325 -16.11 -8.00 -2.94
C ASP A 325 -15.98 -7.12 -1.68
N MET A 326 -15.75 -5.81 -1.88
CA MET A 326 -15.56 -4.80 -0.83
C MET A 326 -16.57 -3.64 -0.94
N GLU A 327 -17.63 -3.82 -1.72
CA GLU A 327 -18.63 -2.78 -1.97
C GLU A 327 -19.45 -2.41 -0.73
N ILE A 328 -19.86 -1.14 -0.66
CA ILE A 328 -20.80 -0.66 0.35
C ILE A 328 -22.21 -0.89 -0.20
N HIS A 329 -22.86 -1.98 0.21
CA HIS A 329 -24.28 -2.18 -0.09
C HIS A 329 -25.13 -1.15 0.66
N GLN A 330 -26.15 -0.61 -0.02
CA GLN A 330 -26.93 0.57 0.39
C GLN A 330 -27.62 0.45 1.77
N ASP A 331 -27.70 -0.74 2.35
CA ASP A 331 -28.41 -1.03 3.62
C ASP A 331 -27.53 -1.05 4.88
N ARG A 332 -26.22 -0.76 4.77
CA ARG A 332 -25.39 -0.56 5.98
C ARG A 332 -25.26 0.92 6.25
N GLU A 333 -25.92 1.38 7.32
CA GLU A 333 -25.52 2.60 8.02
C GLU A 333 -24.04 2.43 8.39
N VAL A 334 -23.17 3.06 7.60
CA VAL A 334 -21.79 3.28 8.00
C VAL A 334 -21.89 4.33 9.09
N ASN A 335 -22.03 3.87 10.33
CA ASN A 335 -21.90 4.74 11.50
C ASN A 335 -20.46 5.26 11.50
N ALA A 336 -20.31 6.45 10.91
CA ALA A 336 -19.07 7.23 10.88
C ALA A 336 -18.75 7.76 12.27
#